data_AF-A0A3M6Y7D7-F1
#
_entry.id   AF-A0A3M6Y7D7-F1
#
_cell.length_a   1.000
_cell.length_b   1.000
_cell.length_c   1.000
_cell.angle_alpha   90.00
_cell.angle_beta   90.00
_cell.angle_gamma   90.00
#
_symmetry.space_group_name_H-M   'P 1'
#
loop_
_entity.id
_entity.type
_entity.pdbx_description
1 polymer ?
#
loop_
_entity_poly.entity_id
_entity_poly.type
_entity_poly.pdbx_seq_one_letter_code
_entity_poly.pdbx_strand_id
1 'polypeptide(L)'
;MSTTQTNKAALIPSKGANFSVSETSIPDITPTEVLIRVHAVAINPVDAIIQRTGMIIDNYPAVIGCDCAGEIVRTDSDVTRFQPGDRVLAACAPSVFDPQGPKRDNWGTFQTYVAAKATVTVRIPDQLEYREACVLPLGSSTAAIGLFSTTKLGLELPQLEPVSMGKTVLIWGGSSSVGSCAIQLAKAAGYEVATTCSNQNTEFCKGAGADYVFDHRSEEVVEEILVGLKGKEIVGVFGCVMPADALTKCGKLASKLGGPKKFVTVFAGEDQAKQIAGDAFAAIPRDVAVSHCECFPRTYCK
;
A
#
# COMPACT_ATOMS: atom_id res chain seq x y z
N MET A 1 -19.99 26.77 -28.54
CA MET A 1 -19.91 27.15 -27.11
C MET A 1 -18.95 26.19 -26.46
N SER A 2 -17.79 26.65 -26.00
CA SER A 2 -16.84 25.80 -25.26
C SER A 2 -17.48 25.48 -23.91
N THR A 3 -18.00 24.28 -23.73
CA THR A 3 -18.40 23.79 -22.40
C THR A 3 -17.14 23.79 -21.55
N THR A 4 -17.00 24.75 -20.63
CA THR A 4 -15.91 24.77 -19.65
C THR A 4 -15.97 23.44 -18.92
N GLN A 5 -14.97 22.60 -19.12
CA GLN A 5 -14.95 21.27 -18.53
C GLN A 5 -14.85 21.44 -17.00
N THR A 6 -15.87 20.98 -16.28
CA THR A 6 -15.90 21.00 -14.81
C THR A 6 -15.44 19.67 -14.25
N ASN A 7 -14.83 19.69 -13.07
CA ASN A 7 -14.53 18.48 -12.31
C ASN A 7 -15.77 18.09 -11.49
N LYS A 8 -15.90 16.80 -11.18
CA LYS A 8 -16.96 16.29 -10.31
C LYS A 8 -16.30 15.40 -9.26
N ALA A 9 -16.55 15.70 -7.98
CA ALA A 9 -15.87 15.06 -6.87
C ALA A 9 -16.85 14.56 -5.81
N ALA A 10 -16.48 13.48 -5.13
CA ALA A 10 -17.11 13.03 -3.90
C ALA A 10 -16.43 13.73 -2.72
N LEU A 11 -17.11 14.72 -2.16
CA LEU A 11 -16.61 15.56 -1.09
C LEU A 11 -17.06 15.03 0.27
N ILE A 12 -16.18 15.09 1.26
CA ILE A 12 -16.56 14.97 2.67
C ILE A 12 -16.67 16.39 3.26
N PRO A 13 -17.84 16.82 3.76
CA PRO A 13 -18.03 18.21 4.22
C PRO A 13 -17.48 18.49 5.62
N SER A 14 -17.26 17.46 6.43
CA SER A 14 -16.66 17.54 7.76
C SER A 14 -16.17 16.16 8.22
N LYS A 15 -15.41 16.12 9.31
CA LYS A 15 -14.90 14.87 9.90
C LYS A 15 -16.04 13.89 10.19
N GLY A 16 -15.92 12.67 9.67
CA GLY A 16 -16.91 11.60 9.86
C GLY A 16 -18.17 11.71 9.02
N ALA A 17 -18.29 12.74 8.16
CA ALA A 17 -19.47 12.92 7.32
C ALA A 17 -19.49 11.95 6.12
N ASN A 18 -20.70 11.69 5.63
CA ASN A 18 -20.91 10.97 4.37
C ASN A 18 -20.44 11.81 3.17
N PHE A 19 -20.14 11.12 2.07
CA PHE A 19 -19.81 11.78 0.80
C PHE A 19 -21.01 12.53 0.23
N SER A 20 -20.75 13.72 -0.32
CA SER A 20 -21.65 14.49 -1.17
C SER A 20 -20.98 14.74 -2.51
N VAL A 21 -21.70 14.47 -3.61
CA VAL A 21 -21.13 14.63 -4.96
C VAL A 21 -21.49 16.01 -5.51
N SER A 22 -20.47 16.80 -5.83
CA SER A 22 -20.63 18.18 -6.34
C SER A 22 -19.69 18.48 -7.49
N GLU A 23 -19.98 19.54 -8.25
CA GLU A 23 -19.03 20.12 -9.18
C GLU A 23 -17.92 20.87 -8.44
N THR A 24 -16.70 20.78 -8.96
CA THR A 24 -15.51 21.43 -8.43
C THR A 24 -14.66 21.97 -9.58
N SER A 25 -13.62 22.76 -9.25
CA SER A 25 -12.59 23.11 -10.22
C SER A 25 -11.72 21.89 -10.55
N ILE A 26 -11.26 21.83 -11.80
CA ILE A 26 -10.18 20.90 -12.18
C ILE A 26 -8.92 21.32 -11.40
N PRO A 27 -8.22 20.38 -10.73
CA PRO A 27 -7.00 20.72 -10.02
C PRO A 27 -5.93 21.27 -10.97
N ASP A 28 -5.25 22.32 -10.53
CA ASP A 28 -4.00 22.73 -11.16
C ASP A 28 -2.89 21.74 -10.84
N ILE A 29 -1.98 21.55 -11.80
CA ILE A 29 -0.77 20.76 -11.60
C ILE A 29 0.38 21.67 -11.20
N THR A 30 1.24 21.18 -10.33
CA THR A 30 2.51 21.81 -9.96
C THR A 30 3.67 21.16 -10.71
N PRO A 31 4.90 21.72 -10.60
CA PRO A 31 6.07 21.05 -11.13
C PRO A 31 6.12 19.58 -10.75
N THR A 32 6.50 18.71 -11.69
CA THR A 32 6.56 17.23 -11.56
C THR A 32 5.21 16.50 -11.53
N GLU A 33 4.08 17.18 -11.69
CA GLU A 33 2.75 16.56 -11.69
C GLU A 33 2.18 16.32 -13.09
N VAL A 34 1.23 15.39 -13.13
CA VAL A 34 0.35 15.12 -14.26
C VAL A 34 -1.10 15.29 -13.83
N LEU A 35 -1.93 15.74 -14.76
CA LEU A 35 -3.38 15.78 -14.60
C LEU A 35 -3.95 14.53 -15.27
N ILE A 36 -4.68 13.75 -14.50
CA ILE A 36 -5.29 12.50 -14.94
C ILE A 36 -6.80 12.68 -14.98
N ARG A 37 -7.41 12.37 -16.13
CA ARG A 37 -8.85 12.12 -16.23
C ARG A 37 -9.11 10.72 -15.69
N VAL A 38 -9.82 10.62 -14.59
CA VAL A 38 -10.04 9.36 -13.87
C VAL A 38 -11.14 8.54 -14.56
N HIS A 39 -10.84 7.27 -14.86
CA HIS A 39 -11.79 6.30 -15.41
C HIS A 39 -12.24 5.26 -14.37
N ALA A 40 -11.35 4.89 -13.45
CA ALA A 40 -11.63 3.95 -12.37
C ALA A 40 -10.88 4.34 -11.09
N VAL A 41 -11.44 3.99 -9.94
CA VAL A 41 -10.84 4.16 -8.62
C VAL A 41 -10.98 2.86 -7.83
N ALA A 42 -10.04 2.61 -6.91
CA ALA A 42 -10.18 1.56 -5.91
C ALA A 42 -10.42 2.17 -4.53
N ILE A 43 -11.11 1.41 -3.67
CA ILE A 43 -11.40 1.78 -2.29
C ILE A 43 -10.48 0.97 -1.38
N ASN A 44 -9.82 1.67 -0.47
CA ASN A 44 -8.90 1.09 0.49
C ASN A 44 -9.42 1.24 1.92
N PRO A 45 -9.02 0.37 2.87
CA PRO A 45 -9.36 0.54 4.29
C PRO A 45 -8.93 1.91 4.85
N VAL A 46 -7.84 2.48 4.34
CA VAL A 46 -7.35 3.80 4.76
C VAL A 46 -8.32 4.92 4.38
N ASP A 47 -9.07 4.81 3.29
CA ASP A 47 -10.07 5.82 2.89
C ASP A 47 -11.18 5.94 3.94
N ALA A 48 -11.65 4.81 4.46
CA ALA A 48 -12.64 4.78 5.54
C ALA A 48 -12.07 5.30 6.86
N ILE A 49 -10.79 5.03 7.15
CA ILE A 49 -10.10 5.57 8.33
C ILE A 49 -9.99 7.09 8.23
N ILE A 50 -9.56 7.62 7.08
CA ILE A 50 -9.44 9.06 6.80
C ILE A 50 -10.81 9.72 6.97
N GLN A 51 -11.85 9.20 6.30
CA GLN A 51 -13.20 9.72 6.39
C GLN A 51 -13.68 9.82 7.84
N ARG A 52 -13.53 8.75 8.62
CA ARG A 52 -14.02 8.68 10.01
C ARG A 52 -13.23 9.56 10.97
N THR A 53 -11.91 9.59 10.83
CA THR A 53 -11.01 10.19 11.83
C THR A 53 -10.57 11.61 11.48
N GLY A 54 -10.69 12.02 10.23
CA GLY A 54 -10.09 13.25 9.72
C GLY A 54 -8.57 13.20 9.66
N MET A 55 -7.97 12.01 9.79
CA MET A 55 -6.52 11.82 9.63
C MET A 55 -6.08 12.42 8.30
N ILE A 56 -4.93 13.09 8.27
CA ILE A 56 -4.31 13.74 7.10
C ILE A 56 -5.15 14.80 6.35
N ILE A 57 -6.30 15.22 6.90
CA ILE A 57 -7.14 16.28 6.33
C ILE A 57 -6.90 17.57 7.12
N ASP A 58 -6.46 18.62 6.42
CA ASP A 58 -6.24 19.93 7.01
C ASP A 58 -7.52 20.79 7.00
N ASN A 59 -8.24 20.84 5.88
CA ASN A 59 -9.49 21.61 5.76
C ASN A 59 -10.62 20.78 5.14
N TYR A 60 -11.84 21.24 5.37
CA TYR A 60 -13.05 20.71 4.75
C TYR A 60 -13.75 21.80 3.94
N PRO A 61 -14.49 21.46 2.86
CA PRO A 61 -14.71 20.12 2.34
C PRO A 61 -13.46 19.52 1.67
N ALA A 62 -13.28 18.21 1.75
CA ALA A 62 -12.13 17.51 1.19
C ALA A 62 -12.51 16.40 0.21
N VAL A 63 -11.61 16.05 -0.72
CA VAL A 63 -11.69 14.87 -1.59
C VAL A 63 -10.63 13.87 -1.13
N ILE A 64 -11.06 12.64 -0.83
CA ILE A 64 -10.18 11.53 -0.42
C ILE A 64 -10.15 10.43 -1.51
N GLY A 65 -9.50 9.30 -1.23
CA GLY A 65 -9.27 8.22 -2.19
C GLY A 65 -7.79 8.12 -2.56
N CYS A 66 -7.22 6.92 -2.47
CA CYS A 66 -5.79 6.70 -2.74
C CYS A 66 -5.47 6.26 -4.16
N ASP A 67 -6.36 5.54 -4.84
CA ASP A 67 -6.00 4.83 -6.07
C ASP A 67 -6.88 5.25 -7.25
N CYS A 68 -6.25 5.44 -8.41
CA CYS A 68 -6.95 5.66 -9.66
C CYS A 68 -6.25 4.99 -10.85
N ALA A 69 -7.04 4.81 -11.90
CA ALA A 69 -6.58 4.56 -13.25
C ALA A 69 -7.35 5.46 -14.23
N GLY A 70 -6.66 5.97 -15.24
CA GLY A 70 -7.22 6.93 -16.17
C GLY A 70 -6.27 7.33 -17.28
N GLU A 71 -6.54 8.48 -17.89
CA GLU A 71 -5.82 9.00 -19.03
C GLU A 71 -5.13 10.32 -18.67
N ILE A 72 -3.88 10.51 -19.06
CA ILE A 72 -3.20 11.79 -18.90
C ILE A 72 -3.83 12.80 -19.85
N VAL A 73 -4.24 13.95 -19.31
CA VAL A 73 -4.77 15.07 -20.12
C VAL A 73 -3.80 16.23 -20.23
N ARG A 74 -2.92 16.39 -19.23
CA ARG A 74 -1.91 17.45 -19.19
C ARG A 74 -0.74 17.02 -18.32
N THR A 75 0.47 17.44 -18.69
CA THR A 75 1.68 17.25 -17.89
C THR A 75 2.30 18.61 -17.57
N ASP A 76 3.02 18.67 -16.46
CA ASP A 76 3.94 19.77 -16.22
C ASP A 76 5.10 19.73 -17.25
N SER A 77 5.73 20.88 -17.51
CA SER A 77 6.78 20.99 -18.54
C SER A 77 8.01 20.14 -18.24
N ASP A 78 8.29 19.87 -16.96
CA ASP A 78 9.47 19.10 -16.55
C ASP A 78 9.19 17.58 -16.57
N VAL A 79 7.95 17.18 -16.83
CA VAL A 79 7.55 15.77 -16.91
C VAL A 79 7.70 15.27 -18.35
N THR A 80 8.81 14.60 -18.63
CA THR A 80 9.10 14.01 -19.96
C THR A 80 8.66 12.56 -20.09
N ARG A 81 8.34 11.89 -18.98
CA ARG A 81 7.99 10.47 -18.95
C ARG A 81 6.63 10.15 -19.53
N PHE A 82 5.76 11.14 -19.74
CA PHE A 82 4.36 10.97 -20.11
C PHE A 82 3.91 12.00 -21.15
N GLN A 83 2.84 11.67 -21.87
CA GLN A 83 2.17 12.58 -22.79
C GLN A 83 0.64 12.48 -22.66
N PRO A 84 -0.13 13.50 -23.08
CA PRO A 84 -1.58 13.40 -23.16
C PRO A 84 -2.03 12.18 -23.98
N GLY A 85 -3.07 11.49 -23.50
CA GLY A 85 -3.56 10.22 -24.06
C GLY A 85 -2.92 8.96 -23.44
N ASP A 86 -1.83 9.09 -22.69
CA ASP A 86 -1.23 7.93 -22.00
C ASP A 86 -2.21 7.35 -20.96
N ARG A 87 -2.42 6.04 -21.02
CA ARG A 87 -3.20 5.28 -20.03
C ARG A 87 -2.32 5.02 -18.81
N VAL A 88 -2.76 5.46 -17.63
CA VAL A 88 -1.95 5.41 -16.41
C VAL A 88 -2.75 4.98 -15.19
N LEU A 89 -2.06 4.34 -14.24
CA LEU A 89 -2.49 4.18 -12.85
C LEU A 89 -1.64 5.07 -11.96
N ALA A 90 -2.22 5.54 -10.85
CA ALA A 90 -1.51 6.37 -9.89
C ALA A 90 -2.01 6.17 -8.46
N ALA A 91 -1.06 6.25 -7.52
CA ALA A 91 -1.35 6.39 -6.10
C ALA A 91 -1.41 7.89 -5.76
N CYS A 92 -2.59 8.40 -5.44
CA CYS A 92 -2.82 9.79 -5.09
C CYS A 92 -3.24 9.88 -3.62
N ALA A 93 -2.30 10.20 -2.76
CA ALA A 93 -2.57 10.76 -1.44
C ALA A 93 -1.39 11.67 -1.09
N PRO A 94 -1.23 12.84 -1.73
CA PRO A 94 0.03 13.56 -1.65
C PRO A 94 0.35 14.12 -0.26
N SER A 95 -0.60 14.29 0.66
CA SER A 95 -0.23 14.52 2.08
C SER A 95 0.47 13.33 2.75
N VAL A 96 0.31 12.12 2.19
CA VAL A 96 1.00 10.88 2.59
C VAL A 96 2.28 10.68 1.78
N PHE A 97 2.21 10.79 0.44
CA PHE A 97 3.33 10.52 -0.47
C PHE A 97 4.26 11.73 -0.72
N ASP A 98 3.84 12.94 -0.34
CA ASP A 98 4.57 14.20 -0.46
C ASP A 98 4.22 15.13 0.74
N PRO A 99 4.61 14.76 1.97
CA PRO A 99 4.24 15.50 3.17
C PRO A 99 4.82 16.92 3.23
N GLN A 100 5.79 17.24 2.36
CA GLN A 100 6.41 18.56 2.21
C GLN A 100 5.84 19.34 1.01
N GLY A 101 4.99 18.70 0.21
CA GLY A 101 4.33 19.29 -0.94
C GLY A 101 3.26 20.33 -0.54
N PRO A 102 2.68 21.01 -1.55
CA PRO A 102 1.62 21.96 -1.31
C PRO A 102 0.42 21.30 -0.62
N LYS A 103 -0.16 21.94 0.39
CA LYS A 103 -1.41 21.43 0.98
C LYS A 103 -2.57 21.77 0.06
N ARG A 104 -3.41 20.79 -0.27
CA ARG A 104 -4.63 20.94 -1.08
C ARG A 104 -5.73 20.09 -0.47
N ASP A 105 -6.98 20.51 -0.59
CA ASP A 105 -8.10 19.74 -0.06
C ASP A 105 -8.73 18.83 -1.14
N ASN A 106 -8.21 18.85 -2.38
CA ASN A 106 -8.71 18.10 -3.55
C ASN A 106 -7.71 17.07 -4.10
N TRP A 107 -6.93 16.45 -3.22
CA TRP A 107 -5.87 15.49 -3.61
C TRP A 107 -6.35 14.08 -3.94
N GLY A 108 -7.48 13.67 -3.36
CA GLY A 108 -7.93 12.29 -3.43
C GLY A 108 -8.45 11.88 -4.80
N THR A 109 -8.47 10.58 -5.07
CA THR A 109 -8.87 10.04 -6.38
C THR A 109 -10.37 10.00 -6.61
N PHE A 110 -11.22 10.23 -5.60
CA PHE A 110 -12.68 10.18 -5.74
C PHE A 110 -13.25 11.42 -6.44
N GLN A 111 -12.75 11.70 -7.64
CA GLN A 111 -13.12 12.80 -8.53
C GLN A 111 -12.80 12.44 -9.99
N THR A 112 -13.37 13.19 -10.95
CA THR A 112 -13.18 12.92 -12.39
C THR A 112 -11.84 13.42 -12.94
N TYR A 113 -11.18 14.35 -12.26
CA TYR A 113 -9.82 14.81 -12.56
C TYR A 113 -8.97 14.89 -11.30
N VAL A 114 -7.77 14.30 -11.32
CA VAL A 114 -6.85 14.33 -10.18
C VAL A 114 -5.45 14.73 -10.63
N ALA A 115 -4.78 15.55 -9.82
CA ALA A 115 -3.36 15.84 -9.98
C ALA A 115 -2.55 14.78 -9.23
N ALA A 116 -1.58 14.16 -9.90
CA ALA A 116 -0.72 13.13 -9.34
C ALA A 116 0.75 13.44 -9.63
N LYS A 117 1.66 13.06 -8.72
CA LYS A 117 3.10 13.14 -9.00
C LYS A 117 3.49 12.14 -10.08
N ALA A 118 4.33 12.54 -11.02
CA ALA A 118 4.82 11.65 -12.08
C ALA A 118 5.62 10.46 -11.52
N THR A 119 6.20 10.57 -10.33
CA THR A 119 6.96 9.51 -9.65
C THR A 119 6.10 8.38 -9.11
N VAL A 120 4.82 8.63 -8.83
CA VAL A 120 3.84 7.64 -8.33
C VAL A 120 2.80 7.27 -9.40
N THR A 121 3.09 7.61 -10.66
CA THR A 121 2.27 7.32 -11.83
C THR A 121 2.99 6.31 -12.72
N VAL A 122 2.25 5.35 -13.27
CA VAL A 122 2.78 4.26 -14.11
C VAL A 122 1.87 4.03 -15.32
N ARG A 123 2.45 3.77 -16.50
CA ARG A 123 1.68 3.39 -17.68
C ARG A 123 0.99 2.04 -17.49
N ILE A 124 -0.26 1.94 -17.92
CA ILE A 124 -1.03 0.70 -17.93
C ILE A 124 -0.66 -0.07 -19.20
N PRO A 125 -0.29 -1.36 -19.12
CA PRO A 125 -0.13 -2.21 -20.31
C PRO A 125 -1.40 -2.25 -21.15
N ASP A 126 -1.27 -2.34 -22.47
CA ASP A 126 -2.42 -2.27 -23.39
C ASP A 126 -3.51 -3.30 -23.06
N GLN A 127 -3.10 -4.46 -22.56
CA GLN A 127 -3.96 -5.61 -22.25
C GLN A 127 -4.77 -5.44 -20.95
N LEU A 128 -4.42 -4.50 -20.07
CA LEU A 128 -5.09 -4.31 -18.79
C LEU A 128 -6.19 -3.26 -18.89
N GLU A 129 -7.38 -3.53 -18.35
CA GLU A 129 -8.42 -2.51 -18.23
C GLU A 129 -8.14 -1.52 -17.09
N TYR A 130 -8.73 -0.33 -17.13
CA TYR A 130 -8.60 0.65 -16.03
C TYR A 130 -9.06 0.10 -14.68
N ARG A 131 -10.12 -0.72 -14.65
CA ARG A 131 -10.66 -1.32 -13.43
C ARG A 131 -9.73 -2.36 -12.81
N GLU A 132 -8.94 -3.04 -13.63
CA GLU A 132 -7.92 -4.00 -13.18
C GLU A 132 -6.64 -3.27 -12.74
N ALA A 133 -6.28 -2.19 -13.42
CA ALA A 133 -5.11 -1.39 -13.08
C ALA A 133 -5.29 -0.61 -11.76
N CYS A 134 -6.49 -0.07 -11.50
CA CYS A 134 -6.72 0.81 -10.36
C CYS A 134 -6.60 0.14 -8.99
N VAL A 135 -6.57 -1.20 -8.90
CA VAL A 135 -6.45 -1.89 -7.60
C VAL A 135 -5.00 -2.07 -7.13
N LEU A 136 -4.03 -1.74 -7.98
CA LEU A 136 -2.60 -1.95 -7.73
C LEU A 136 -1.88 -0.83 -6.93
N PRO A 137 -2.14 0.48 -7.10
CA PRO A 137 -1.17 1.50 -6.70
C PRO A 137 -0.82 1.48 -5.20
N LEU A 138 -1.78 1.60 -4.28
CA LEU A 138 -1.49 1.59 -2.84
C LEU A 138 -1.00 0.23 -2.36
N GLY A 139 -1.62 -0.87 -2.81
CA GLY A 139 -1.27 -2.24 -2.40
C GLY A 139 0.17 -2.60 -2.77
N SER A 140 0.56 -2.37 -4.02
CA SER A 140 1.88 -2.68 -4.55
C SER A 140 2.97 -1.78 -3.96
N SER A 141 2.71 -0.47 -3.83
CA SER A 141 3.68 0.46 -3.23
C SER A 141 3.92 0.14 -1.75
N THR A 142 2.87 -0.17 -0.99
CA THR A 142 2.99 -0.60 0.41
C THR A 142 3.79 -1.90 0.53
N ALA A 143 3.54 -2.87 -0.35
CA ALA A 143 4.30 -4.11 -0.38
C ALA A 143 5.78 -3.86 -0.69
N ALA A 144 6.08 -3.02 -1.70
CA ALA A 144 7.44 -2.67 -2.07
C ALA A 144 8.19 -1.95 -0.94
N ILE A 145 7.53 -1.03 -0.22
CA ILE A 145 8.12 -0.36 0.95
C ILE A 145 8.46 -1.39 2.03
N GLY A 146 7.52 -2.26 2.39
CA GLY A 146 7.69 -3.23 3.46
C GLY A 146 8.80 -4.24 3.19
N LEU A 147 8.89 -4.73 1.95
CA LEU A 147 9.86 -5.73 1.53
C LEU A 147 11.25 -5.11 1.26
N PHE A 148 11.33 -4.05 0.46
CA PHE A 148 12.61 -3.66 -0.17
C PHE A 148 13.29 -2.45 0.48
N SER A 149 12.56 -1.61 1.22
CA SER A 149 13.19 -0.46 1.88
C SER A 149 14.26 -0.92 2.86
N THR A 150 15.44 -0.29 2.80
CA THR A 150 16.58 -0.60 3.69
C THR A 150 16.28 -0.33 5.17
N THR A 151 15.26 0.48 5.46
CA THR A 151 14.77 0.75 6.82
C THR A 151 13.68 -0.21 7.27
N LYS A 152 13.27 -1.17 6.43
CA LYS A 152 12.24 -2.18 6.69
C LYS A 152 12.89 -3.58 6.61
N LEU A 153 12.36 -4.51 5.81
CA LEU A 153 13.00 -5.82 5.65
C LEU A 153 14.34 -5.71 4.91
N GLY A 154 14.43 -4.86 3.87
CA GLY A 154 15.63 -4.65 3.09
C GLY A 154 15.99 -5.86 2.23
N LEU A 155 14.99 -6.47 1.60
CA LEU A 155 15.17 -7.56 0.66
C LEU A 155 15.77 -7.08 -0.66
N GLU A 156 16.36 -7.99 -1.42
CA GLU A 156 16.81 -7.72 -2.79
C GLU A 156 15.63 -7.32 -3.69
N LEU A 157 15.89 -6.46 -4.67
CA LEU A 157 14.86 -5.97 -5.58
C LEU A 157 14.38 -7.08 -6.54
N PRO A 158 13.10 -7.03 -6.96
CA PRO A 158 12.56 -8.02 -7.88
C PRO A 158 13.21 -7.92 -9.27
N GLN A 159 13.35 -9.07 -9.92
CA GLN A 159 13.90 -9.22 -11.25
C GLN A 159 12.95 -10.05 -12.12
N LEU A 160 13.03 -9.89 -13.45
CA LEU A 160 12.23 -10.69 -14.38
C LEU A 160 12.65 -12.17 -14.35
N GLU A 161 13.93 -12.43 -14.11
CA GLU A 161 14.51 -13.77 -13.99
C GLU A 161 15.17 -13.91 -12.61
N PRO A 162 14.38 -14.20 -11.55
CA PRO A 162 14.92 -14.27 -10.20
C PRO A 162 15.85 -15.47 -10.01
N VAL A 163 16.98 -15.23 -9.35
CA VAL A 163 17.83 -16.29 -8.81
C VAL A 163 17.35 -16.62 -7.39
N SER A 164 17.29 -17.91 -7.05
CA SER A 164 16.88 -18.33 -5.71
C SER A 164 17.83 -17.77 -4.64
N MET A 165 17.25 -17.10 -3.65
CA MET A 165 17.98 -16.58 -2.50
C MET A 165 18.26 -17.64 -1.43
N GLY A 166 17.59 -18.80 -1.49
CA GLY A 166 17.65 -19.83 -0.45
C GLY A 166 17.08 -19.38 0.91
N LYS A 167 16.30 -18.29 0.93
CA LYS A 167 15.75 -17.65 2.13
C LYS A 167 14.25 -17.48 2.02
N THR A 168 13.57 -17.45 3.16
CA THR A 168 12.10 -17.38 3.23
C THR A 168 11.65 -16.09 3.91
N VAL A 169 10.63 -15.42 3.36
CA VAL A 169 9.90 -14.33 4.04
C VAL A 169 8.54 -14.82 4.51
N LEU A 170 8.13 -14.42 5.71
CA LEU A 170 6.78 -14.66 6.21
C LEU A 170 5.90 -13.44 5.97
N ILE A 171 4.82 -13.60 5.21
CA ILE A 171 3.83 -12.56 4.89
C ILE A 171 2.52 -12.89 5.59
N TRP A 172 2.14 -12.14 6.62
CA TRP A 172 0.86 -12.38 7.29
C TRP A 172 -0.28 -11.69 6.55
N GLY A 173 -1.31 -12.45 6.16
CA GLY A 173 -2.46 -11.93 5.41
C GLY A 173 -2.27 -11.91 3.89
N GLY A 174 -1.79 -13.01 3.31
CA GLY A 174 -1.49 -13.17 1.89
C GLY A 174 -2.65 -12.92 0.93
N SER A 175 -3.90 -13.11 1.39
CA SER A 175 -5.08 -12.85 0.57
C SER A 175 -5.58 -11.40 0.62
N SER A 176 -4.83 -10.48 1.25
CA SER A 176 -5.12 -9.05 1.21
C SER A 176 -4.53 -8.39 -0.06
N SER A 177 -4.96 -7.16 -0.37
CA SER A 177 -4.38 -6.40 -1.50
C SER A 177 -2.85 -6.26 -1.36
N VAL A 178 -2.37 -5.80 -0.20
CA VAL A 178 -0.92 -5.69 0.08
C VAL A 178 -0.26 -7.07 0.10
N GLY A 179 -0.85 -8.05 0.77
CA GLY A 179 -0.28 -9.39 0.92
C GLY A 179 -0.09 -10.12 -0.40
N SER A 180 -1.06 -10.04 -1.30
CA SER A 180 -0.98 -10.68 -2.62
C SER A 180 0.06 -10.01 -3.54
N CYS A 181 0.21 -8.68 -3.45
CA CYS A 181 1.32 -7.97 -4.08
C CYS A 181 2.66 -8.40 -3.47
N ALA A 182 2.74 -8.50 -2.14
CA ALA A 182 3.96 -8.85 -1.42
C ALA A 182 4.43 -10.28 -1.74
N ILE A 183 3.52 -11.25 -1.85
CA ILE A 183 3.86 -12.62 -2.28
C ILE A 183 4.55 -12.56 -3.65
N GLN A 184 3.90 -11.96 -4.65
CA GLN A 184 4.41 -11.91 -6.02
C GLN A 184 5.75 -11.17 -6.10
N LEU A 185 5.88 -10.03 -5.41
CA LEU A 185 7.11 -9.24 -5.37
C LEU A 185 8.26 -10.01 -4.69
N ALA A 186 8.00 -10.71 -3.58
CA ALA A 186 9.00 -11.51 -2.91
C ALA A 186 9.46 -12.71 -3.76
N LYS A 187 8.54 -13.36 -4.48
CA LYS A 187 8.88 -14.42 -5.44
C LYS A 187 9.71 -13.88 -6.60
N ALA A 188 9.35 -12.71 -7.15
CA ALA A 188 10.13 -12.03 -8.18
C ALA A 188 11.51 -11.56 -7.68
N ALA A 189 11.72 -11.47 -6.36
CA ALA A 189 13.02 -11.21 -5.75
C ALA A 189 13.79 -12.49 -5.36
N GLY A 190 13.29 -13.68 -5.71
CA GLY A 190 13.97 -14.95 -5.50
C GLY A 190 13.78 -15.60 -4.12
N TYR A 191 12.89 -15.07 -3.28
CA TYR A 191 12.61 -15.63 -1.95
C TYR A 191 11.58 -16.76 -2.03
N GLU A 192 11.64 -17.68 -1.07
CA GLU A 192 10.49 -18.49 -0.70
C GLU A 192 9.51 -17.66 0.14
N VAL A 193 8.21 -17.94 0.02
CA VAL A 193 7.17 -17.19 0.69
C VAL A 193 6.32 -18.13 1.54
N ALA A 194 6.34 -17.88 2.84
CA ALA A 194 5.34 -18.40 3.76
C ALA A 194 4.26 -17.34 3.96
N THR A 195 2.99 -17.73 4.02
CA THR A 195 1.89 -16.79 4.18
C THR A 195 0.75 -17.33 5.01
N THR A 196 -0.09 -16.43 5.50
CA THR A 196 -1.33 -16.78 6.20
C THR A 196 -2.56 -16.25 5.46
N CYS A 197 -3.63 -17.04 5.38
CA CYS A 197 -4.92 -16.61 4.86
C CYS A 197 -6.05 -17.42 5.51
N SER A 198 -7.31 -17.21 5.13
CA SER A 198 -8.37 -18.19 5.44
C SER A 198 -8.28 -19.37 4.47
N ASN A 199 -8.67 -20.57 4.88
CA ASN A 199 -8.61 -21.78 4.04
C ASN A 199 -9.21 -21.63 2.64
N GLN A 200 -10.32 -20.88 2.49
CA GLN A 200 -10.94 -20.62 1.19
C GLN A 200 -10.03 -19.86 0.20
N ASN A 201 -9.01 -19.16 0.69
CA ASN A 201 -8.08 -18.37 -0.11
C ASN A 201 -6.72 -19.08 -0.29
N THR A 202 -6.59 -20.35 0.11
CA THR A 202 -5.32 -21.09 0.00
C THR A 202 -4.85 -21.20 -1.44
N GLU A 203 -5.73 -21.61 -2.35
CA GLU A 203 -5.39 -21.75 -3.78
C GLU A 203 -5.10 -20.40 -4.43
N PHE A 204 -5.76 -19.32 -3.98
CA PHE A 204 -5.42 -17.96 -4.40
C PHE A 204 -3.98 -17.59 -4.00
N CYS A 205 -3.59 -17.85 -2.75
CA CYS A 205 -2.24 -17.53 -2.28
C CYS A 205 -1.16 -18.37 -2.96
N LYS A 206 -1.43 -19.65 -3.22
CA LYS A 206 -0.54 -20.52 -4.01
C LYS A 206 -0.42 -20.03 -5.46
N GLY A 207 -1.54 -19.64 -6.06
CA GLY A 207 -1.56 -19.05 -7.41
C GLY A 207 -0.80 -17.74 -7.50
N ALA A 208 -0.77 -16.95 -6.42
CA ALA A 208 0.08 -15.76 -6.29
C ALA A 208 1.57 -16.09 -6.08
N GLY A 209 1.91 -17.35 -5.79
CA GLY A 209 3.28 -17.84 -5.68
C GLY A 209 3.73 -18.27 -4.28
N ALA A 210 2.84 -18.34 -3.29
CA ALA A 210 3.22 -18.77 -1.94
C ALA A 210 3.64 -20.25 -1.90
N ASP A 211 4.76 -20.54 -1.24
CA ASP A 211 5.30 -21.90 -1.07
C ASP A 211 4.69 -22.60 0.16
N TYR A 212 4.37 -21.82 1.20
CA TYR A 212 3.73 -22.31 2.42
C TYR A 212 2.52 -21.45 2.75
N VAL A 213 1.37 -22.07 3.01
CA VAL A 213 0.13 -21.36 3.35
C VAL A 213 -0.46 -21.95 4.63
N PHE A 214 -0.70 -21.09 5.62
CA PHE A 214 -1.24 -21.45 6.94
C PHE A 214 -2.58 -20.76 7.19
N ASP A 215 -3.50 -21.43 7.90
CA ASP A 215 -4.78 -20.83 8.27
C ASP A 215 -4.62 -19.89 9.46
N HIS A 216 -4.78 -18.58 9.25
CA HIS A 216 -4.69 -17.61 10.35
C HIS A 216 -5.78 -17.79 11.42
N ARG A 217 -6.84 -18.55 11.13
CA ARG A 217 -7.92 -18.87 12.07
C ARG A 217 -7.60 -20.06 12.96
N SER A 218 -6.58 -20.86 12.65
CA SER A 218 -6.14 -21.91 13.56
C SER A 218 -5.66 -21.30 14.87
N GLU A 219 -6.09 -21.86 15.99
CA GLU A 219 -5.61 -21.48 17.32
C GLU A 219 -4.11 -21.82 17.48
N GLU A 220 -3.63 -22.81 16.72
CA GLU A 220 -2.27 -23.31 16.73
C GLU A 220 -1.40 -22.70 15.62
N VAL A 221 -1.91 -21.74 14.84
CA VAL A 221 -1.22 -21.20 13.65
C VAL A 221 0.23 -20.75 13.91
N VAL A 222 0.52 -20.23 15.11
CA VAL A 222 1.89 -19.84 15.47
C VAL A 222 2.79 -21.06 15.55
N GLU A 223 2.35 -22.14 16.18
CA GLU A 223 3.11 -23.39 16.29
C GLU A 223 3.21 -24.10 14.94
N GLU A 224 2.11 -24.13 14.18
CA GLU A 224 2.10 -24.67 12.81
C GLU A 224 3.14 -24.00 11.91
N ILE A 225 3.26 -22.67 11.98
CA ILE A 225 4.27 -21.91 11.23
C ILE A 225 5.68 -22.26 11.71
N LEU A 226 5.91 -22.33 13.03
CA LEU A 226 7.23 -22.66 13.59
C LEU A 226 7.69 -24.06 13.17
N VAL A 227 6.79 -25.04 13.18
CA VAL A 227 7.05 -26.40 12.73
C VAL A 227 7.24 -26.44 11.21
N GLY A 228 6.34 -25.81 10.46
CA GLY A 228 6.37 -25.82 8.98
C GLY A 228 7.58 -25.11 8.38
N LEU A 229 8.14 -24.13 9.09
CA LEU A 229 9.33 -23.38 8.66
C LEU A 229 10.61 -23.84 9.37
N LYS A 230 10.59 -24.96 10.08
CA LYS A 230 11.78 -25.49 10.77
C LYS A 230 12.91 -25.73 9.77
N GLY A 231 14.07 -25.14 10.05
CA GLY A 231 15.27 -25.26 9.21
C GLY A 231 15.36 -24.26 8.06
N LYS A 232 14.37 -23.38 7.87
CA LYS A 232 14.43 -22.28 6.91
C LYS A 232 15.15 -21.07 7.51
N GLU A 233 15.90 -20.34 6.68
CA GLU A 233 16.44 -19.02 7.05
C GLU A 233 15.36 -17.96 6.80
N ILE A 234 14.78 -17.41 7.87
CA ILE A 234 13.71 -16.41 7.77
C ILE A 234 14.32 -15.01 7.77
N VAL A 235 14.02 -14.20 6.76
CA VAL A 235 14.56 -12.83 6.64
C VAL A 235 13.75 -11.78 7.40
N GLY A 236 12.54 -12.13 7.80
CA GLY A 236 11.67 -11.34 8.65
C GLY A 236 10.19 -11.64 8.42
N VAL A 237 9.35 -10.92 9.17
CA VAL A 237 7.89 -11.01 9.08
C VAL A 237 7.32 -9.71 8.55
N PHE A 238 6.41 -9.78 7.57
CA PHE A 238 5.67 -8.64 7.05
C PHE A 238 4.16 -8.81 7.29
N GLY A 239 3.62 -8.01 8.20
CA GLY A 239 2.19 -8.00 8.55
C GLY A 239 1.39 -7.10 7.62
N CYS A 240 0.62 -7.72 6.71
CA CYS A 240 -0.18 -7.02 5.69
C CYS A 240 -1.61 -6.69 6.14
N VAL A 241 -1.89 -6.82 7.44
CA VAL A 241 -3.21 -6.57 8.05
C VAL A 241 -3.02 -5.86 9.39
N MET A 242 -4.08 -5.19 9.85
CA MET A 242 -4.07 -4.33 11.04
C MET A 242 -4.72 -4.88 12.33
N PRO A 243 -5.44 -6.03 12.37
CA PRO A 243 -5.98 -6.55 13.62
C PRO A 243 -4.90 -6.81 14.69
N ALA A 244 -5.18 -6.42 15.93
CA ALA A 244 -4.25 -6.52 17.07
C ALA A 244 -3.71 -7.93 17.33
N ASP A 245 -4.54 -8.96 17.17
CA ASP A 245 -4.15 -10.35 17.37
C ASP A 245 -3.13 -10.81 16.32
N ALA A 246 -3.34 -10.44 15.05
CA ALA A 246 -2.43 -10.71 13.95
C ALA A 246 -1.06 -10.08 14.19
N LEU A 247 -1.01 -8.82 14.65
CA LEU A 247 0.23 -8.11 14.96
C LEU A 247 1.01 -8.79 16.10
N THR A 248 0.30 -9.20 17.15
CA THR A 248 0.90 -9.91 18.29
C THR A 248 1.49 -11.25 17.85
N LYS A 249 0.75 -12.00 17.01
CA LYS A 249 1.23 -13.28 16.43
C LYS A 249 2.46 -13.07 15.55
N CYS A 250 2.47 -12.04 14.70
CA CYS A 250 3.63 -11.69 13.86
C CYS A 250 4.87 -11.34 14.70
N GLY A 251 4.73 -10.53 15.75
CA GLY A 251 5.83 -10.19 16.65
C GLY A 251 6.40 -11.42 17.37
N LYS A 252 5.53 -12.32 17.84
CA LYS A 252 5.97 -13.60 18.44
C LYS A 252 6.73 -14.47 17.43
N LEU A 253 6.25 -14.56 16.19
CA LEU A 253 6.92 -15.29 15.11
C LEU A 253 8.27 -14.68 14.76
N ALA A 254 8.36 -13.35 14.64
CA ALA A 254 9.63 -12.65 14.38
C ALA A 254 10.68 -12.87 15.49
N SER A 255 10.26 -13.07 16.74
CA SER A 255 11.18 -13.38 17.85
C SER A 255 11.66 -14.83 17.84
N LYS A 256 10.81 -15.77 17.41
CA LYS A 256 11.05 -17.22 17.50
C LYS A 256 11.62 -17.85 16.22
N LEU A 257 11.30 -17.30 15.06
CA LEU A 257 11.83 -17.78 13.78
C LEU A 257 13.33 -17.46 13.68
N GLY A 258 14.10 -18.37 13.07
CA GLY A 258 15.53 -18.17 12.90
C GLY A 258 15.84 -17.05 11.90
N GLY A 259 16.90 -16.26 12.17
CA GLY A 259 17.31 -15.14 11.32
C GLY A 259 17.15 -13.78 12.02
N PRO A 260 17.09 -12.67 11.27
CA PRO A 260 16.88 -11.34 11.84
C PRO A 260 15.50 -11.22 12.49
N LYS A 261 15.45 -10.69 13.72
CA LYS A 261 14.20 -10.42 14.46
C LYS A 261 13.50 -9.16 13.97
N LYS A 262 13.13 -9.15 12.69
CA LYS A 262 12.47 -8.02 12.03
C LYS A 262 10.97 -8.28 11.85
N PHE A 263 10.16 -7.29 12.22
CA PHE A 263 8.73 -7.28 11.94
C PHE A 263 8.33 -5.94 11.32
N VAL A 264 7.79 -5.98 10.11
CA VAL A 264 7.27 -4.80 9.41
C VAL A 264 5.75 -4.85 9.37
N THR A 265 5.10 -3.71 9.54
CA THR A 265 3.63 -3.58 9.50
C THR A 265 3.20 -2.56 8.47
N VAL A 266 1.96 -2.67 7.97
CA VAL A 266 1.35 -1.73 7.01
C VAL A 266 0.87 -0.41 7.60
N PHE A 267 1.09 -0.15 8.89
CA PHE A 267 0.75 1.16 9.47
C PHE A 267 1.57 2.27 8.84
N ALA A 268 0.97 3.46 8.72
CA ALA A 268 1.62 4.66 8.22
C ALA A 268 2.50 5.37 9.26
N GLY A 269 2.49 4.90 10.52
CA GLY A 269 3.30 5.44 11.60
C GLY A 269 2.85 4.96 12.98
N GLU A 270 3.64 5.28 14.00
CA GLU A 270 3.43 4.83 15.38
C GLU A 270 2.12 5.35 16.00
N ASP A 271 1.75 6.60 15.70
CA ASP A 271 0.51 7.19 16.23
C ASP A 271 -0.74 6.48 15.71
N GLN A 272 -0.77 6.15 14.40
CA GLN A 272 -1.84 5.35 13.81
C GLN A 272 -1.85 3.93 14.42
N ALA A 273 -0.67 3.35 14.60
CA ALA A 273 -0.51 2.04 15.19
C ALA A 273 -1.09 1.99 16.62
N LYS A 274 -0.78 2.97 17.47
CA LYS A 274 -1.35 3.12 18.82
C LYS A 274 -2.87 3.31 18.79
N GLN A 275 -3.36 4.15 17.90
CA GLN A 275 -4.79 4.44 17.80
C GLN A 275 -5.62 3.21 17.40
N ILE A 276 -5.10 2.37 16.51
CA ILE A 276 -5.85 1.25 15.91
C ILE A 276 -5.59 -0.07 16.66
N ALA A 277 -4.35 -0.33 17.04
CA ALA A 277 -3.95 -1.60 17.64
C ALA A 277 -3.80 -1.54 19.16
N GLY A 278 -3.92 -0.37 19.78
CA GLY A 278 -3.79 -0.18 21.22
C GLY A 278 -2.49 -0.79 21.76
N ASP A 279 -2.61 -1.61 22.79
CA ASP A 279 -1.48 -2.23 23.49
C ASP A 279 -0.92 -3.48 22.78
N ALA A 280 -1.38 -3.83 21.56
CA ALA A 280 -0.89 -5.01 20.84
C ALA A 280 0.64 -5.01 20.68
N PHE A 281 1.23 -3.84 20.46
CA PHE A 281 2.69 -3.68 20.34
C PHE A 281 3.41 -3.90 21.67
N ALA A 282 2.77 -3.68 22.81
CA ALA A 282 3.36 -3.95 24.13
C ALA A 282 3.51 -5.46 24.40
N ALA A 283 2.73 -6.29 23.71
CA ALA A 283 2.82 -7.75 23.79
C ALA A 283 3.90 -8.34 22.85
N ILE A 284 4.55 -7.52 22.02
CA ILE A 284 5.64 -7.95 21.14
C ILE A 284 6.95 -8.04 21.95
N PRO A 285 7.72 -9.13 21.81
CA PRO A 285 9.03 -9.24 22.47
C PRO A 285 9.95 -8.05 22.14
N ARG A 286 10.61 -7.51 23.17
CA ARG A 286 11.44 -6.28 23.08
C ARG A 286 12.67 -6.42 22.17
N ASP A 287 13.06 -7.64 21.87
CA ASP A 287 14.18 -7.98 20.99
C ASP A 287 13.79 -8.01 19.50
N VAL A 288 12.52 -7.76 19.18
CA VAL A 288 12.02 -7.63 17.81
C VAL A 288 12.10 -6.17 17.36
N ALA A 289 12.82 -5.93 16.27
CA ALA A 289 12.82 -4.65 15.58
C ALA A 289 11.51 -4.49 14.80
N VAL A 290 10.57 -3.74 15.38
CA VAL A 290 9.29 -3.40 14.74
C VAL A 290 9.45 -2.13 13.92
N SER A 291 8.95 -2.14 12.69
CA SER A 291 8.84 -0.94 11.86
C SER A 291 7.50 -0.87 11.13
N HIS A 292 7.14 0.33 10.70
CA HIS A 292 5.89 0.64 10.02
C HIS A 292 6.18 1.04 8.56
N CYS A 293 5.25 0.84 7.64
CA CYS A 293 5.30 1.40 6.29
C CYS A 293 4.98 2.91 6.31
N GLU A 294 5.62 3.62 7.23
CA GLU A 294 5.65 5.07 7.23
C GLU A 294 6.29 5.54 5.93
N CYS A 295 5.70 6.59 5.35
CA CYS A 295 6.28 7.19 4.16
C CYS A 295 7.69 7.69 4.48
N PHE A 296 8.56 7.53 3.48
CA PHE A 296 10.01 7.73 3.46
C PHE A 296 10.56 8.62 4.59
N PRO A 297 11.68 8.23 5.22
CA PRO A 297 12.28 9.04 6.28
C PRO A 297 12.40 10.50 5.84
N ARG A 298 12.04 11.43 6.73
CA ARG A 298 12.21 12.89 6.57
C ARG A 298 13.64 13.34 6.20
N THR A 299 14.58 12.40 6.08
CA THR A 299 16.03 12.59 6.04
C THR A 299 16.71 12.23 4.72
N TYR A 300 16.01 11.76 3.69
CA TYR A 300 16.66 11.40 2.40
C TYR A 300 16.45 12.41 1.26
N CYS A 301 15.86 13.58 1.52
CA CYS A 301 16.00 14.74 0.63
C CYS A 301 17.25 15.54 1.05
N LYS A 302 18.42 15.08 0.63
CA LYS A 302 19.64 15.89 0.51
C LYS A 302 20.33 15.57 -0.80
#